data_AF-X0XWY0-F1
#
_entry.id   AF-X0XWY0-F1
#
_cell.length_a   1.000
_cell.length_b   1.000
_cell.length_c   1.000
_cell.angle_alpha   90.00
_cell.angle_beta   90.00
_cell.angle_gamma   90.00
#
_symmetry.space_group_name_H-M   'P 1'
#
loop_
_entity.id
_entity.type
_entity.pdbx_description
1 polymer ?
#
loop_
_entity_poly.entity_id
_entity_poly.type
_entity_poly.pdbx_seq_one_letter_code
_entity_poly.pdbx_strand_id
1 'polypeptide(L)'
;HIAIAKADTLAIGEPIIENLIPADAGSSADLPYQAHRRVATLAFKYNTPPFELSFPVVAQKEATVFTTIVSGAIIEQVLARDGILNTHASYLVATSQGDRLPITLPPKAELTAVLLNGNETPIERGVSSDELIVRLPPSAGQISRFVLEISYGLKDVSATNLAAPALSDDIPVQQTLWRLWIPEDYCLLWHDKIFSQVG
;
A
#
# COMPACT_ATOMS: atom_id res chain seq x y z
N HIS A 1 -30.73 1.83 34.98
CA HIS A 1 -29.52 1.24 34.37
C HIS A 1 -29.36 1.86 32.99
N ILE A 2 -28.14 2.26 32.67
CA ILE A 2 -27.76 2.79 31.36
C ILE A 2 -26.81 1.76 30.77
N ALA A 3 -27.09 1.30 29.56
CA ALA A 3 -26.23 0.38 28.82
C ALA A 3 -25.73 1.10 27.57
N ILE A 4 -24.43 0.99 27.31
CA ILE A 4 -23.78 1.64 26.18
C ILE A 4 -23.27 0.56 25.24
N ALA A 5 -23.79 0.56 24.02
CA ALA A 5 -23.25 -0.22 22.92
C ALA A 5 -22.37 0.69 22.06
N LYS A 6 -21.27 0.16 21.53
CA LYS A 6 -20.40 0.87 20.57
C LYS A 6 -20.24 0.05 19.30
N ALA A 7 -19.98 0.72 18.19
CA ALA A 7 -19.45 0.06 17.00
C ALA A 7 -17.98 -0.34 17.22
N ASP A 8 -17.52 -1.38 16.53
CA ASP A 8 -16.13 -1.85 16.63
C ASP A 8 -15.11 -0.79 16.18
N THR A 9 -15.51 0.07 15.26
CA THR A 9 -14.72 1.21 14.75
C THR A 9 -14.58 2.38 15.72
N LEU A 10 -15.17 2.30 16.91
CA LEU A 10 -15.11 3.35 17.92
C LEU A 10 -14.32 2.89 19.15
N ALA A 11 -13.40 3.72 19.62
CA ALA A 11 -12.80 3.62 20.93
C ALA A 11 -13.51 4.59 21.88
N ILE A 12 -13.91 4.09 23.06
CA ILE A 12 -14.44 4.92 24.15
C ILE A 12 -13.31 5.05 25.17
N GLY A 13 -12.88 6.28 25.45
CA GLY A 13 -11.92 6.57 26.53
C GLY A 13 -12.59 6.54 27.90
N GLU A 14 -11.89 7.01 28.93
CA GLU A 14 -12.42 6.98 30.30
C GLU A 14 -13.68 7.86 30.43
N PRO A 15 -14.83 7.30 30.86
CA PRO A 15 -16.08 8.04 30.93
C PRO A 15 -16.08 9.04 32.08
N ILE A 16 -16.63 10.23 31.83
CA ILE A 16 -16.88 11.24 32.85
C ILE A 16 -18.31 11.03 33.36
N ILE A 17 -18.44 10.71 34.65
CA ILE A 17 -19.73 10.38 35.27
C ILE A 17 -20.02 11.25 36.48
N GLU A 18 -21.27 11.69 36.61
CA GLU A 18 -21.80 12.37 37.79
C GLU A 18 -23.09 11.68 38.24
N ASN A 19 -23.18 11.35 39.54
CA ASN A 19 -24.34 10.67 40.15
C ASN A 19 -24.73 9.34 39.45
N LEU A 20 -23.74 8.67 38.87
CA LEU A 20 -23.83 7.32 38.33
C LEU A 20 -22.79 6.41 39.01
N ILE A 21 -23.12 5.12 39.07
CA ILE A 21 -22.25 4.09 39.62
C ILE A 21 -21.88 3.15 38.47
N PRO A 22 -20.58 2.92 38.18
CA PRO A 22 -20.17 1.93 37.20
C PRO A 22 -20.77 0.54 37.52
N ALA A 23 -21.19 -0.18 36.49
CA ALA A 23 -21.82 -1.47 36.62
C ALA A 23 -21.22 -2.46 35.61
N ASP A 24 -21.35 -3.75 35.88
CA ASP A 24 -20.84 -4.78 34.98
C ASP A 24 -21.81 -4.99 33.80
N ALA A 25 -21.35 -4.71 32.59
CA ALA A 25 -22.11 -4.89 31.36
C ALA A 25 -22.44 -6.36 31.05
N GLY A 26 -21.70 -7.33 31.61
CA GLY A 26 -21.93 -8.77 31.46
C GLY A 26 -22.78 -9.41 32.56
N SER A 27 -23.13 -8.67 33.62
CA SER A 27 -23.83 -9.21 34.79
C SER A 27 -25.35 -9.15 34.64
N SER A 28 -26.05 -10.24 34.98
CA SER A 28 -27.52 -10.24 35.06
C SER A 28 -28.08 -9.47 36.23
N ALA A 29 -27.29 -9.29 37.30
CA ALA A 29 -27.70 -8.50 38.45
C ALA A 29 -27.65 -7.00 38.12
N ASP A 30 -26.72 -6.60 37.25
CA ASP A 30 -26.48 -5.19 36.90
C ASP A 30 -27.19 -4.77 35.61
N LEU A 31 -27.34 -5.69 34.65
CA LEU A 31 -28.13 -5.50 33.43
C LEU A 31 -29.11 -6.67 33.27
N PRO A 32 -30.31 -6.60 33.88
CA PRO A 32 -31.26 -7.70 33.88
C PRO A 32 -31.80 -8.01 32.48
N TYR A 33 -31.89 -7.02 31.59
CA TYR A 33 -32.40 -7.22 30.24
C TYR A 33 -31.33 -7.82 29.30
N GLN A 34 -31.52 -9.09 28.94
CA GLN A 34 -30.55 -9.90 28.20
C GLN A 34 -30.14 -9.30 26.84
N ALA A 35 -31.08 -8.70 26.10
CA ALA A 35 -30.79 -8.14 24.78
C ALA A 35 -29.81 -6.96 24.86
N HIS A 36 -29.92 -6.09 25.88
CA HIS A 36 -28.97 -5.00 26.09
C HIS A 36 -27.61 -5.52 26.55
N ARG A 37 -27.59 -6.55 27.41
CA ARG A 37 -26.36 -7.18 27.90
C ARG A 37 -25.50 -7.76 26.78
N ARG A 38 -26.12 -8.31 25.73
CA ARG A 38 -25.40 -8.91 24.58
C ARG A 38 -24.62 -7.90 23.75
N VAL A 39 -25.03 -6.63 23.77
CA VAL A 39 -24.44 -5.58 22.94
C VAL A 39 -23.75 -4.48 23.76
N ALA A 40 -23.88 -4.52 25.09
CA ALA A 40 -23.32 -3.52 25.98
C ALA A 40 -21.81 -3.72 26.14
N THR A 41 -21.06 -2.65 25.91
CA THR A 41 -19.64 -2.55 26.23
C THR A 41 -19.42 -1.92 27.61
N LEU A 42 -20.28 -0.98 28.01
CA LEU A 42 -20.25 -0.33 29.33
C LEU A 42 -21.66 -0.31 29.94
N ALA A 43 -21.73 -0.30 31.26
CA ALA A 43 -22.98 -0.19 32.00
C ALA A 43 -22.85 0.74 33.21
N PHE A 44 -23.94 1.44 33.53
CA PHE A 44 -24.01 2.34 34.68
C PHE A 44 -25.34 2.18 35.42
N LYS A 45 -25.29 2.23 36.74
CA LYS A 45 -26.44 2.34 37.63
C LYS A 45 -26.68 3.80 37.96
N TYR A 46 -27.95 4.15 38.00
CA TYR A 46 -28.37 5.48 38.41
C TYR A 46 -28.32 5.57 39.94
N ASN A 47 -27.69 6.63 40.46
CA ASN A 47 -27.65 6.90 41.90
C ASN A 47 -28.74 7.92 42.28
N THR A 48 -28.61 9.16 41.78
CA THR A 48 -29.49 10.30 42.13
C THR A 48 -29.58 11.33 41.00
N PRO A 49 -30.67 12.11 40.88
CA PRO A 49 -30.77 13.19 39.91
C PRO A 49 -30.21 14.52 40.46
N PRO A 50 -29.73 15.43 39.59
CA PRO A 50 -29.44 15.23 38.17
C PRO A 50 -28.20 14.33 37.97
N PHE A 51 -28.09 13.65 36.84
CA PHE A 51 -26.92 12.84 36.50
C PHE A 51 -26.33 13.30 35.17
N GLU A 52 -25.02 13.13 35.02
CA GLU A 52 -24.29 13.43 33.79
C GLU A 52 -23.45 12.23 33.36
N LEU A 53 -23.40 11.98 32.05
CA LEU A 53 -22.62 10.91 31.44
C LEU A 53 -22.05 11.42 30.13
N SER A 54 -20.72 11.58 30.09
CA SER A 54 -20.00 12.04 28.90
C SER A 54 -18.89 11.05 28.54
N PHE A 55 -18.76 10.79 27.24
CA PHE A 55 -17.78 9.83 26.70
C PHE A 55 -16.82 10.54 25.74
N PRO A 56 -15.51 10.48 25.98
CA PRO A 56 -14.55 10.76 24.92
C PRO A 56 -14.58 9.60 23.92
N VAL A 57 -15.06 9.85 22.70
CA VAL A 57 -15.14 8.84 21.64
C VAL A 57 -14.18 9.19 20.51
N VAL A 58 -13.36 8.23 20.09
CA VAL A 58 -12.42 8.37 18.97
C VAL A 58 -12.71 7.28 17.95
N ALA A 59 -12.85 7.66 16.67
CA ALA A 59 -12.92 6.69 15.59
C ALA A 59 -11.55 6.03 15.39
N GLN A 60 -11.50 4.70 15.48
CA GLN A 60 -10.32 3.94 15.12
C GLN A 60 -10.15 3.97 13.60
N LYS A 61 -8.94 4.30 13.13
CA LYS A 61 -8.59 4.13 11.72
C LYS A 61 -8.18 2.67 11.53
N GLU A 62 -8.86 1.98 10.63
CA GLU A 62 -8.43 0.65 10.19
C GLU A 62 -6.98 0.72 9.68
N ALA A 63 -6.17 -0.26 10.05
CA ALA A 63 -4.83 -0.38 9.50
C ALA A 63 -4.94 -0.69 8.00
N THR A 64 -4.29 0.11 7.16
CA THR A 64 -4.22 -0.15 5.73
C THR A 64 -3.46 -1.46 5.51
N VAL A 65 -4.19 -2.52 5.14
CA VAL A 65 -3.58 -3.80 4.76
C VAL A 65 -3.16 -3.67 3.29
N PHE A 66 -1.87 -3.81 3.02
CA PHE A 66 -1.36 -3.86 1.65
C PHE A 66 -1.89 -5.12 0.97
N THR A 67 -2.76 -4.94 -0.02
CA THR A 67 -3.33 -6.04 -0.80
C THR A 67 -2.41 -6.50 -1.92
N THR A 68 -1.43 -5.68 -2.29
CA THR A 68 -0.39 -5.96 -3.29
C THR A 68 0.96 -5.57 -2.73
N ILE A 69 1.95 -6.44 -2.89
CA ILE A 69 3.33 -6.24 -2.43
C ILE A 69 4.27 -6.68 -3.55
N VAL A 70 5.35 -5.95 -3.75
CA VAL A 70 6.46 -6.36 -4.63
C VAL A 70 7.62 -6.81 -3.76
N SER A 71 7.91 -8.11 -3.78
CA SER A 71 9.01 -8.65 -2.97
C SER A 71 10.39 -8.35 -3.56
N GLY A 72 10.47 -8.11 -4.87
CA GLY A 72 11.70 -7.74 -5.55
C GLY A 72 11.44 -6.99 -6.85
N ALA A 73 12.21 -5.93 -7.07
CA ALA A 73 12.27 -5.19 -8.33
C ALA A 73 13.69 -5.29 -8.89
N ILE A 74 13.83 -5.81 -10.11
CA ILE A 74 15.10 -5.83 -10.84
C ILE A 74 14.95 -4.87 -12.01
N ILE A 75 15.78 -3.84 -12.06
CA ILE A 75 15.75 -2.81 -13.10
C ILE A 75 17.08 -2.87 -13.84
N GLU A 76 17.04 -3.20 -15.11
CA GLU A 76 18.20 -3.29 -16.00
C GLU A 76 18.12 -2.17 -17.03
N GLN A 77 19.16 -1.33 -17.09
CA GLN A 77 19.20 -0.16 -17.97
C GLN A 77 20.48 -0.07 -18.76
N VAL A 78 20.36 0.05 -20.07
CA VAL A 78 21.48 0.21 -21.00
C VAL A 78 21.38 1.57 -21.67
N LEU A 79 22.30 2.48 -21.32
CA LEU A 79 22.45 3.78 -21.95
C LEU A 79 23.46 3.67 -23.09
N ALA A 80 23.02 3.95 -24.32
CA ALA A 80 23.88 4.04 -25.48
C ALA A 80 24.52 5.44 -25.61
N ARG A 81 25.60 5.53 -26.41
CA ARG A 81 26.34 6.79 -26.63
C ARG A 81 25.50 7.87 -27.32
N ASP A 82 24.46 7.48 -28.06
CA ASP A 82 23.54 8.36 -28.75
C ASP A 82 22.38 8.88 -27.86
N GLY A 83 22.39 8.56 -26.57
CA GLY A 83 21.36 8.98 -25.62
C GLY A 83 20.10 8.12 -25.62
N ILE A 84 20.12 6.96 -26.30
CA ILE A 84 19.04 5.97 -26.18
C ILE A 84 19.23 5.18 -24.89
N LEU A 85 18.22 5.18 -24.03
CA LEU A 85 18.14 4.35 -22.82
C LEU A 85 17.13 3.24 -23.03
N ASN A 86 17.60 1.99 -23.06
CA ASN A 86 16.73 0.82 -23.03
C ASN A 86 16.59 0.33 -21.59
N THR A 87 15.36 0.11 -21.15
CA THR A 87 15.06 -0.39 -19.81
C THR A 87 14.28 -1.69 -19.89
N HIS A 88 14.68 -2.69 -19.10
CA HIS A 88 13.90 -3.88 -18.79
C HIS A 88 13.74 -3.94 -17.27
N ALA A 89 12.50 -3.95 -16.79
CA ALA A 89 12.18 -4.01 -15.37
C ALA A 89 11.35 -5.25 -15.07
N SER A 90 11.78 -6.04 -14.09
CA SER A 90 11.08 -7.24 -13.61
C SER A 90 10.63 -7.07 -12.16
N TYR A 91 9.37 -7.36 -11.89
CA TYR A 91 8.75 -7.24 -10.58
C TYR A 91 8.20 -8.59 -10.12
N LEU A 92 8.56 -9.00 -8.91
CA LEU A 92 7.97 -10.16 -8.23
C LEU A 92 6.76 -9.69 -7.43
N VAL A 93 5.58 -9.76 -8.04
CA VAL A 93 4.32 -9.23 -7.51
C VAL A 93 3.58 -10.32 -6.74
N ALA A 94 3.10 -10.01 -5.54
CA ALA A 94 2.14 -10.81 -4.80
C ALA A 94 0.89 -9.99 -4.51
N THR A 95 -0.31 -10.49 -4.84
CA THR A 95 -1.58 -9.77 -4.59
C THR A 95 -2.69 -10.70 -4.14
N SER A 96 -3.62 -10.18 -3.31
CA SER A 96 -4.76 -10.91 -2.76
C SER A 96 -6.13 -10.40 -3.22
N GLN A 97 -6.20 -9.23 -3.86
CA GLN A 97 -7.48 -8.55 -4.17
C GLN A 97 -7.45 -7.74 -5.48
N GLY A 98 -6.29 -7.55 -6.12
CA GLY A 98 -6.15 -6.66 -7.29
C GLY A 98 -6.11 -7.40 -8.63
N ASP A 99 -6.98 -7.03 -9.55
CA ASP A 99 -6.93 -7.41 -10.98
C ASP A 99 -6.27 -6.31 -11.84
N ARG A 100 -5.87 -5.20 -11.23
CA ARG A 100 -5.30 -4.02 -11.90
C ARG A 100 -4.09 -3.54 -11.12
N LEU A 101 -2.97 -3.40 -11.81
CA LEU A 101 -1.73 -2.90 -11.26
C LEU A 101 -1.32 -1.62 -12.01
N PRO A 102 -1.45 -0.44 -11.39
CA PRO A 102 -1.00 0.81 -11.98
C PRO A 102 0.53 0.92 -11.92
N ILE A 103 1.12 1.36 -13.02
CA ILE A 103 2.57 1.55 -13.19
C ILE A 103 2.79 2.81 -14.03
N THR A 104 3.57 3.74 -13.52
CA THR A 104 3.92 4.97 -14.23
C THR A 104 5.27 4.80 -14.91
N LEU A 105 5.30 4.89 -16.23
CA LEU A 105 6.56 4.98 -16.98
C LEU A 105 7.15 6.38 -16.87
N PRO A 106 8.48 6.53 -17.08
CA PRO A 106 9.05 7.86 -17.25
C PRO A 106 8.40 8.62 -18.43
N PRO A 107 8.32 9.97 -18.36
CA PRO A 107 7.75 10.76 -19.44
C PRO A 107 8.43 10.49 -20.77
N LYS A 108 7.64 10.40 -21.85
CA LYS A 108 8.08 10.10 -23.22
C LYS A 108 8.64 8.68 -23.42
N ALA A 109 8.41 7.75 -22.49
CA ALA A 109 8.79 6.36 -22.67
C ALA A 109 8.04 5.73 -23.86
N GLU A 110 8.80 5.08 -24.73
CA GLU A 110 8.27 4.25 -25.82
C GLU A 110 8.18 2.81 -25.34
N LEU A 111 7.00 2.41 -24.88
CA LEU A 111 6.74 1.05 -24.41
C LEU A 111 6.96 0.04 -25.56
N THR A 112 7.76 -0.99 -25.28
CA THR A 112 8.06 -2.07 -26.23
C THR A 112 7.32 -3.35 -25.88
N ALA A 113 7.30 -3.75 -24.60
CA ALA A 113 6.64 -4.98 -24.17
C ALA A 113 6.20 -4.91 -22.71
N VAL A 114 5.09 -5.60 -22.40
CA VAL A 114 4.67 -5.92 -21.03
C VAL A 114 4.31 -7.39 -20.98
N LEU A 115 5.01 -8.16 -20.14
CA LEU A 115 4.83 -9.59 -20.01
C LEU A 115 4.40 -9.93 -18.59
N LEU A 116 3.42 -10.83 -18.46
CA LEU A 116 3.04 -11.43 -17.20
C LEU A 116 3.34 -12.92 -17.25
N ASN A 117 4.24 -13.39 -16.37
CA ASN A 117 4.77 -14.75 -16.37
C ASN A 117 5.30 -15.17 -17.76
N GLY A 118 6.00 -14.26 -18.45
CA GLY A 118 6.59 -14.49 -19.77
C GLY A 118 5.61 -14.43 -20.95
N ASN A 119 4.32 -14.15 -20.73
CA ASN A 119 3.33 -14.01 -21.80
C ASN A 119 2.89 -12.56 -21.94
N GLU A 120 2.62 -12.11 -23.17
CA GLU A 120 2.02 -10.79 -23.40
C GLU A 120 0.72 -10.66 -22.61
N THR A 121 0.56 -9.53 -21.94
CA THR A 121 -0.62 -9.24 -21.11
C THR A 121 -1.32 -7.97 -21.60
N PRO A 122 -2.66 -7.92 -21.57
CA PRO A 122 -3.38 -6.70 -21.92
C PRO A 122 -3.04 -5.56 -20.96
N ILE A 123 -2.83 -4.38 -21.54
CA ILE A 123 -2.57 -3.13 -20.83
C ILE A 123 -3.65 -2.11 -21.19
N GLU A 124 -4.00 -1.28 -20.20
CA GLU A 124 -4.85 -0.10 -20.39
C GLU A 124 -4.04 1.15 -20.11
N ARG A 125 -4.44 2.28 -20.72
CA ARG A 125 -3.92 3.58 -20.30
C ARG A 125 -4.62 4.04 -19.05
N GLY A 126 -3.85 4.57 -18.12
CA GLY A 126 -4.34 5.18 -16.89
C GLY A 126 -4.91 6.57 -17.11
N VAL A 127 -4.96 7.35 -16.02
CA VAL A 127 -5.48 8.72 -16.05
C VAL A 127 -4.47 9.65 -16.76
N SER A 128 -3.18 9.42 -16.54
CA SER A 128 -2.11 10.12 -17.24
C SER A 128 -1.62 9.33 -18.46
N SER A 129 -0.99 10.01 -19.42
CA SER A 129 -0.45 9.36 -20.62
C SER A 129 0.67 8.35 -20.33
N ASP A 130 1.37 8.57 -19.21
CA ASP A 130 2.54 7.80 -18.80
C ASP A 130 2.17 6.67 -17.84
N GLU A 131 0.91 6.62 -17.38
CA GLU A 131 0.38 5.57 -16.53
C GLU A 131 -0.18 4.42 -17.37
N LEU A 132 0.28 3.22 -17.04
CA LEU A 132 -0.19 1.94 -17.57
C LEU A 132 -0.90 1.18 -16.47
N ILE A 133 -2.01 0.54 -16.82
CA ILE A 133 -2.72 -0.38 -15.94
C ILE A 133 -2.55 -1.78 -16.51
N VAL A 134 -1.79 -2.61 -15.79
CA VAL A 134 -1.59 -4.02 -16.14
C VAL A 134 -2.73 -4.84 -15.53
N ARG A 135 -3.40 -5.63 -16.37
CA ARG A 135 -4.44 -6.56 -15.90
C ARG A 135 -3.78 -7.79 -15.28
N LEU A 136 -4.09 -8.04 -14.02
CA LEU A 136 -3.67 -9.24 -13.29
C LEU A 136 -4.81 -10.27 -13.31
N PRO A 137 -4.49 -11.57 -13.37
CA PRO A 137 -5.47 -12.63 -13.19
C PRO A 137 -6.22 -12.47 -11.86
N PRO A 138 -7.55 -12.65 -11.84
CA PRO A 138 -8.35 -12.50 -10.63
C PRO A 138 -7.89 -13.50 -9.57
N SER A 139 -7.73 -13.02 -8.34
CA SER A 139 -7.39 -13.84 -7.20
C SER A 139 -8.63 -14.02 -6.31
N ALA A 140 -9.16 -15.24 -6.22
CA ALA A 140 -10.39 -15.56 -5.48
C ALA A 140 -10.16 -15.58 -3.95
N GLY A 141 -9.56 -14.52 -3.40
CA GLY A 141 -9.17 -14.42 -1.99
C GLY A 141 -7.91 -15.21 -1.60
N GLN A 142 -7.23 -15.83 -2.57
CA GLN A 142 -5.91 -16.43 -2.39
C GLN A 142 -4.82 -15.40 -2.71
N ILE A 143 -3.58 -15.65 -2.27
CA ILE A 143 -2.45 -14.82 -2.70
C ILE A 143 -1.91 -15.40 -4.01
N SER A 144 -2.07 -14.65 -5.10
CA SER A 144 -1.42 -14.96 -6.37
C SER A 144 -0.05 -14.31 -6.45
N ARG A 145 0.89 -14.99 -7.12
CA ARG A 145 2.24 -14.48 -7.38
C ARG A 145 2.49 -14.44 -8.88
N PHE A 146 3.10 -13.35 -9.33
CA PHE A 146 3.38 -13.11 -10.74
C PHE A 146 4.78 -12.52 -10.90
N VAL A 147 5.38 -12.82 -12.05
CA VAL A 147 6.53 -12.07 -12.57
C VAL A 147 5.98 -11.11 -13.62
N LEU A 148 6.09 -9.81 -13.37
CA LEU A 148 5.74 -8.78 -14.33
C LEU A 148 7.01 -8.22 -14.93
N GLU A 149 7.08 -8.17 -16.25
CA GLU A 149 8.21 -7.61 -16.98
C GLU A 149 7.75 -6.46 -17.86
N ILE A 150 8.53 -5.38 -17.88
CA ILE A 150 8.23 -4.17 -18.64
C ILE A 150 9.49 -3.75 -19.38
N SER A 151 9.37 -3.59 -20.70
CA SER A 151 10.46 -3.13 -21.55
C SER A 151 10.05 -1.85 -22.27
N TYR A 152 10.89 -0.82 -22.20
CA TYR A 152 10.67 0.46 -22.86
C TYR A 152 11.98 1.14 -23.24
N GLY A 153 11.89 2.06 -24.21
CA GLY A 153 12.97 2.94 -24.62
C GLY A 153 12.71 4.40 -24.24
N LEU A 154 13.78 5.16 -24.00
CA LEU A 154 13.77 6.61 -23.93
C LEU A 154 14.85 7.17 -24.87
N LYS A 155 14.58 8.34 -25.45
CA LYS A 155 15.51 9.07 -26.31
C LYS A 155 16.00 10.32 -25.59
N ASP A 156 17.15 10.84 -26.03
CA ASP A 156 17.76 12.08 -25.51
C ASP A 156 18.04 12.02 -23.99
N VAL A 157 18.40 10.84 -23.47
CA VAL A 157 18.68 10.63 -22.04
C VAL A 157 20.14 10.95 -21.71
N SER A 158 20.34 11.67 -20.60
CA SER A 158 21.65 11.90 -20.01
C SER A 158 21.96 10.86 -18.94
N ALA A 159 23.22 10.43 -18.84
CA ALA A 159 23.71 9.58 -17.76
C ALA A 159 23.49 10.19 -16.35
N THR A 160 23.31 11.51 -16.26
CA THR A 160 23.05 12.22 -15.00
C THR A 160 21.60 12.20 -14.56
N ASN A 161 20.67 11.76 -15.41
CA ASN A 161 19.24 11.77 -15.12
C ASN A 161 18.57 10.51 -15.68
N LEU A 162 18.71 9.42 -14.95
CA LEU A 162 18.11 8.13 -15.28
C LEU A 162 16.80 7.95 -14.50
N ALA A 163 15.76 7.54 -15.20
CA ALA A 163 14.45 7.31 -14.63
C ALA A 163 14.03 5.84 -14.82
N ALA A 164 13.44 5.26 -13.79
CA ALA A 164 12.85 3.93 -13.79
C ALA A 164 11.32 4.03 -13.70
N PRO A 165 10.57 2.96 -14.01
CA PRO A 165 9.13 2.94 -13.78
C PRO A 165 8.82 3.07 -12.28
N ALA A 166 7.73 3.75 -11.97
CA ALA A 166 7.22 3.90 -10.61
C ALA A 166 5.98 3.02 -10.42
N LEU A 167 5.90 2.40 -9.25
CA LEU A 167 4.67 1.78 -8.74
C LEU A 167 3.93 2.82 -7.90
N SER A 168 2.64 2.60 -7.68
CA SER A 168 1.84 3.44 -6.79
C SER A 168 2.40 3.39 -5.35
N ASP A 169 2.31 4.50 -4.61
CA ASP A 169 2.88 4.66 -3.26
C ASP A 169 2.28 3.70 -2.22
N ASP A 170 1.10 3.14 -2.51
CA ASP A 170 0.44 2.12 -1.70
C ASP A 170 0.92 0.69 -1.97
N ILE A 171 1.86 0.49 -2.90
CA ILE A 171 2.45 -0.81 -3.23
C ILE A 171 3.90 -0.87 -2.72
N PRO A 172 4.15 -1.47 -1.55
CA PRO A 172 5.49 -1.54 -1.00
C PRO A 172 6.40 -2.44 -1.85
N VAL A 173 7.61 -1.94 -2.11
CA VAL A 173 8.71 -2.69 -2.73
C VAL A 173 9.72 -3.06 -1.65
N GLN A 174 9.93 -4.36 -1.43
CA GLN A 174 10.78 -4.84 -0.34
C GLN A 174 12.27 -4.75 -0.66
N GLN A 175 12.64 -5.01 -1.91
CA GLN A 175 14.03 -5.01 -2.38
C GLN A 175 14.10 -4.52 -3.82
N THR A 176 15.13 -3.72 -4.12
CA THR A 176 15.39 -3.22 -5.47
C THR A 176 16.85 -3.49 -5.83
N LEU A 177 17.07 -4.12 -6.98
CA LEU A 177 18.37 -4.25 -7.63
C LEU A 177 18.32 -3.43 -8.92
N TRP A 178 19.18 -2.42 -9.01
CA TRP A 178 19.32 -1.61 -10.22
C TRP A 178 20.68 -1.87 -10.86
N ARG A 179 20.67 -2.41 -12.08
CA ARG A 179 21.85 -2.67 -12.90
C ARG A 179 21.89 -1.69 -14.05
N LEU A 180 23.02 -1.02 -14.19
CA LEU A 180 23.20 0.05 -15.16
C LEU A 180 24.44 -0.22 -16.00
N TRP A 181 24.28 -0.16 -17.31
CA TRP A 181 25.37 -0.14 -18.28
C TRP A 181 25.39 1.25 -18.92
N ILE A 182 26.46 2.00 -18.67
CA ILE A 182 26.72 3.31 -19.28
C ILE A 182 27.93 3.23 -20.22
N PRO A 183 28.04 4.12 -21.22
CA PRO A 183 29.24 4.19 -22.04
C PRO A 183 30.47 4.58 -21.21
N GLU A 184 31.65 4.11 -21.61
CA GLU A 184 32.92 4.34 -20.92
C GLU A 184 33.30 5.82 -20.75
N ASP A 185 32.72 6.71 -21.57
CA ASP A 185 32.94 8.15 -21.49
C ASP A 185 32.30 8.78 -20.23
N TYR A 186 31.44 8.03 -19.55
CA TYR A 186 30.75 8.44 -18.34
C TYR A 186 31.32 7.71 -17.11
N CYS A 187 31.55 8.46 -16.05
CA CYS A 187 31.91 7.89 -14.75
C CYS A 187 30.68 7.91 -13.83
N LEU A 188 30.26 6.73 -13.36
CA LEU A 188 29.24 6.62 -12.32
C LEU A 188 29.91 6.72 -10.95
N LEU A 189 29.65 7.82 -10.25
CA LEU A 189 30.01 7.96 -8.84
C LEU A 189 28.79 7.57 -8.00
N TRP A 190 28.83 6.38 -7.43
CA TRP A 190 27.84 5.94 -6.45
C TRP A 190 28.39 6.13 -5.03
N HIS A 191 27.53 6.45 -4.07
CA HIS A 191 27.87 6.37 -2.65
C HIS A 191 26.97 5.37 -1.96
N ASP A 192 27.54 4.51 -1.13
CA ASP A 192 26.83 4.03 0.06
C ASP A 192 27.67 4.45 1.26
N LYS A 193 27.45 5.70 1.69
CA LYS A 193 28.18 6.40 2.76
C LYS A 193 29.70 6.58 2.59
N ILE A 194 30.35 6.06 1.54
CA ILE A 194 31.75 6.30 1.17
C ILE A 194 31.85 6.42 -0.36
N PHE A 195 32.58 7.42 -0.87
CA PHE A 195 32.87 7.56 -2.30
C PHE A 195 33.86 6.48 -2.73
N SER A 196 33.42 5.53 -3.52
CA SER A 196 34.31 4.59 -4.21
C SER A 196 33.89 4.46 -5.67
N GLN A 197 34.84 4.63 -6.58
CA GLN A 197 34.66 4.36 -7.99
C GLN A 197 34.46 2.85 -8.20
N VAL A 198 33.35 2.46 -8.84
CA VAL A 198 33.20 1.08 -9.31
C VAL A 198 33.91 1.00 -10.65
N GLY A 199 34.93 0.14 -10.72
CA GLY A 199 35.79 -0.06 -11.89
C GLY A 199 35.11 -0.81 -13.02
#